data_AF-A0A135VXZ1-F1
#
_entry.id   AF-A0A135VXZ1-F1
#
_cell.length_a   1.000
_cell.length_b   1.000
_cell.length_c   1.000
_cell.angle_alpha   90.00
_cell.angle_beta   90.00
_cell.angle_gamma   90.00
#
_symmetry.space_group_name_H-M   'P 1'
#
loop_
_entity.id
_entity.type
_entity.pdbx_description
1 polymer ?
#
loop_
_entity_poly.entity_id
_entity_poly.type
_entity_poly.pdbx_seq_one_letter_code
_entity_poly.pdbx_strand_id
1 'polypeptide(L)'
;MQSVVQVYSFVVITNALFFQGVLTYIVRKGRNNFLDDISNFRRPSSALSRYYSWRVTKLRNALLETVLFETFLISSIIGIIASAGILNLLLPLSPVILFVVIISTLTSLQMSWRVKGIVEREENILSRLRSTEDKIGLVREMVDELYQAGAYADGRIWFALFKITLREDSMGWSVRDVLMEKSKKIVDRIESHIAETTDTAPPKGGPEIE
;
A
#
# COMPACT_ATOMS: atom_id res chain seq x y z
N MET A 1 -14.46 32.25 28.88
CA MET A 1 -14.73 30.83 28.54
C MET A 1 -14.65 30.55 27.04
N GLN A 2 -15.26 31.36 26.17
CA GLN A 2 -15.21 31.12 24.70
C GLN A 2 -13.79 31.06 24.12
N SER A 3 -12.88 31.95 24.52
CA SER A 3 -11.47 31.93 24.09
C SER A 3 -10.75 30.64 24.50
N VAL A 4 -11.00 30.16 25.72
CA VAL A 4 -10.42 28.91 26.24
C VAL A 4 -10.94 27.71 25.43
N VAL A 5 -12.25 27.62 25.19
CA VAL A 5 -12.84 26.54 24.37
C VAL A 5 -12.26 26.53 22.95
N GLN A 6 -12.04 27.69 22.34
CA GLN A 6 -11.44 27.80 21.01
C GLN A 6 -10.00 27.31 20.97
N VAL A 7 -9.17 27.72 21.94
CA VAL A 7 -7.77 27.26 22.04
C VAL A 7 -7.71 25.74 22.20
N TYR A 8 -8.51 25.17 23.09
CA TYR A 8 -8.51 23.71 23.28
C TYR A 8 -9.11 22.96 22.09
N SER A 9 -10.11 23.51 21.41
CA SER A 9 -10.63 22.93 20.16
C SER A 9 -9.53 22.86 19.10
N PHE A 10 -8.74 23.93 18.96
CA PHE A 10 -7.60 23.96 18.04
C PHE A 10 -6.53 22.91 18.42
N VAL A 11 -6.21 22.77 19.71
CA VAL A 11 -5.27 21.75 20.19
C VAL A 11 -5.77 20.34 19.89
N VAL A 12 -7.06 20.05 20.14
CA VAL A 12 -7.68 18.75 19.86
C VAL A 12 -7.60 18.42 18.36
N ILE A 13 -7.97 19.37 17.50
CA ILE A 13 -7.91 19.19 16.04
C ILE A 13 -6.46 18.97 15.58
N THR A 14 -5.52 19.79 16.06
CA THR A 14 -4.10 19.68 15.70
C THR A 14 -3.51 18.34 16.13
N ASN A 15 -3.84 17.88 17.34
CA ASN A 15 -3.43 16.57 17.82
C ASN A 15 -3.98 15.45 16.93
N ALA A 16 -5.26 15.51 16.56
CA ALA A 16 -5.87 14.52 15.69
C ALA A 16 -5.21 14.46 14.30
N LEU A 17 -4.96 15.63 13.69
CA LEU A 17 -4.25 15.72 12.42
C LEU A 17 -2.82 15.17 12.52
N PHE A 18 -2.13 15.41 13.63
CA PHE A 18 -0.81 14.86 13.89
C PHE A 18 -0.84 13.32 13.91
N PHE A 19 -1.75 12.72 14.68
CA PHE A 19 -1.92 11.26 14.73
C PHE A 19 -2.28 10.67 13.36
N GLN A 20 -3.18 11.30 12.62
CA GLN A 20 -3.54 10.88 11.26
C GLN A 20 -2.35 10.97 10.30
N GLY A 21 -1.55 12.03 10.40
CA GLY A 21 -0.33 12.22 9.61
C GLY A 21 0.71 11.15 9.89
N VAL A 22 0.98 10.87 11.18
CA VAL A 22 1.91 9.82 11.61
C VAL A 22 1.45 8.45 11.12
N LEU A 23 0.17 8.11 11.29
CA LEU A 23 -0.37 6.84 10.81
C LEU A 23 -0.20 6.72 9.28
N THR A 24 -0.62 7.75 8.54
CA THR A 24 -0.52 7.74 7.07
C THR A 24 0.93 7.61 6.61
N TYR A 25 1.87 8.26 7.30
CA TYR A 25 3.30 8.14 7.02
C TYR A 25 3.80 6.71 7.26
N ILE A 26 3.50 6.10 8.41
CA ILE A 26 3.89 4.73 8.76
C ILE A 26 3.34 3.75 7.73
N VAL A 27 2.06 3.88 7.35
CA VAL A 27 1.40 3.01 6.36
C VAL A 27 2.04 3.15 4.99
N ARG A 28 2.28 4.38 4.53
CA ARG A 28 2.90 4.63 3.22
C ARG A 28 4.32 4.08 3.17
N LYS A 29 5.11 4.28 4.23
CA LYS A 29 6.48 3.77 4.34
C LYS A 29 6.50 2.25 4.42
N GLY A 30 5.63 1.65 5.24
CA GLY A 30 5.49 0.20 5.34
C GLY A 30 5.06 -0.44 4.02
N ARG A 31 4.11 0.18 3.30
CA ARG A 31 3.73 -0.25 1.96
C ARG A 31 4.91 -0.25 0.99
N ASN A 32 5.66 0.84 0.94
CA ASN A 32 6.78 0.96 0.01
C ASN A 32 7.87 -0.06 0.30
N ASN A 33 8.24 -0.24 1.57
CA ASN A 33 9.21 -1.26 1.98
C ASN A 33 8.72 -2.68 1.66
N PHE A 34 7.43 -2.95 1.86
CA PHE A 34 6.84 -4.25 1.52
C PHE A 34 6.81 -4.47 0.01
N LEU A 35 6.44 -3.45 -0.77
CA LEU A 35 6.47 -3.51 -2.23
C LEU A 35 7.87 -3.82 -2.77
N ASP A 36 8.90 -3.22 -2.18
CA ASP A 36 10.30 -3.48 -2.53
C ASP A 36 10.75 -4.90 -2.15
N ASP A 37 10.35 -5.41 -0.99
CA ASP A 37 10.64 -6.79 -0.61
C ASP A 37 9.98 -7.79 -1.58
N ILE A 38 8.69 -7.61 -1.91
CA ILE A 38 7.94 -8.57 -2.73
C ILE A 38 8.29 -8.49 -4.22
N SER A 39 8.65 -7.32 -4.75
CA SER A 39 9.07 -7.18 -6.15
C SER A 39 10.38 -7.92 -6.42
N ASN A 40 11.22 -8.04 -5.39
CA ASN A 40 12.45 -8.83 -5.41
C ASN A 40 12.24 -10.29 -4.97
N PHE A 41 10.99 -10.75 -4.84
CA PHE A 41 10.62 -12.09 -4.38
C PHE A 41 11.22 -12.48 -3.02
N ARG A 42 11.37 -11.49 -2.12
CA ARG A 42 11.89 -11.67 -0.77
C ARG A 42 10.77 -11.61 0.26
N ARG A 43 10.95 -12.34 1.36
CA ARG A 43 10.07 -12.22 2.52
C ARG A 43 10.23 -10.85 3.19
N PRO A 44 9.17 -10.35 3.85
CA PRO A 44 9.20 -9.07 4.56
C PRO A 44 10.35 -9.02 5.58
N SER A 45 11.32 -8.15 5.32
CA SER A 45 12.58 -8.13 6.08
C SER A 45 12.51 -7.10 7.22
N SER A 46 12.09 -5.87 6.88
CA SER A 46 12.01 -4.75 7.83
C SER A 46 10.78 -4.84 8.74
N ALA A 47 10.83 -4.20 9.92
CA ALA A 47 9.69 -4.12 10.84
C ALA A 47 8.44 -3.50 10.19
N LEU A 48 8.63 -2.43 9.39
CA LEU A 48 7.55 -1.76 8.68
C LEU A 48 6.97 -2.61 7.55
N SER A 49 7.81 -3.36 6.84
CA SER A 49 7.38 -4.31 5.82
C SER A 49 6.56 -5.45 6.43
N ARG A 50 7.03 -6.03 7.54
CA ARG A 50 6.30 -7.06 8.31
C ARG A 50 4.97 -6.54 8.84
N TYR A 51 4.93 -5.33 9.38
CA TYR A 51 3.69 -4.68 9.81
C TYR A 51 2.71 -4.52 8.65
N TYR A 52 3.16 -4.01 7.49
CA TYR A 52 2.27 -3.85 6.34
C TYR A 52 1.80 -5.20 5.80
N SER A 53 2.69 -6.20 5.73
CA SER A 53 2.34 -7.59 5.39
C SER A 53 1.24 -8.12 6.30
N TRP A 54 1.38 -7.97 7.61
CA TRP A 54 0.36 -8.37 8.58
C TRP A 54 -0.97 -7.67 8.32
N ARG A 55 -0.95 -6.35 8.10
CA ARG A 55 -2.15 -5.55 7.81
C ARG A 55 -2.91 -6.06 6.59
N VAL A 56 -2.21 -6.35 5.49
CA VAL A 56 -2.83 -6.80 4.22
C VAL A 56 -3.10 -8.30 4.16
N THR A 57 -2.82 -9.06 5.22
CA THR A 57 -3.07 -10.52 5.22
C THR A 57 -4.55 -10.84 5.40
N LYS A 58 -5.25 -10.07 6.25
CA LYS A 58 -6.68 -10.28 6.55
C LYS A 58 -7.35 -8.92 6.76
N LEU A 59 -8.58 -8.77 6.27
CA LEU A 59 -9.38 -7.57 6.54
C LEU A 59 -9.51 -7.29 8.04
N ARG A 60 -9.64 -8.35 8.86
CA ARG A 60 -9.70 -8.25 10.32
C ARG A 60 -8.49 -7.51 10.90
N ASN A 61 -7.29 -7.67 10.34
CA ASN A 61 -6.09 -7.00 10.86
C ASN A 61 -6.15 -5.50 10.62
N ALA A 62 -6.61 -5.06 9.44
CA ALA A 62 -6.84 -3.66 9.14
C ALA A 62 -7.95 -3.03 10.01
N LEU A 63 -9.01 -3.79 10.30
CA LEU A 63 -10.06 -3.36 11.24
C LEU A 63 -9.54 -3.25 12.67
N LEU A 64 -8.75 -4.22 13.14
CA LEU A 64 -8.12 -4.16 14.47
C LEU A 64 -7.20 -2.94 14.59
N GLU A 65 -6.41 -2.65 13.55
CA GLU A 65 -5.57 -1.46 13.52
C GLU A 65 -6.39 -0.16 13.59
N THR A 66 -7.53 -0.12 12.89
CA THR A 66 -8.47 1.02 12.96
C THR A 66 -8.96 1.24 14.39
N VAL A 67 -9.41 0.17 15.06
CA VAL A 67 -9.88 0.24 16.46
C VAL A 67 -8.76 0.68 17.40
N LEU A 68 -7.56 0.13 17.24
CA LEU A 68 -6.40 0.52 18.05
C LEU A 68 -6.06 2.00 17.86
N PHE A 69 -6.03 2.47 16.61
CA PHE A 69 -5.75 3.87 16.30
C PHE A 69 -6.78 4.81 16.93
N GLU A 70 -8.08 4.54 16.78
CA GLU A 70 -9.14 5.34 17.41
C GLU A 70 -9.01 5.35 18.94
N THR A 71 -8.70 4.19 19.53
CA THR A 71 -8.49 4.09 20.99
C THR A 71 -7.33 4.96 21.45
N PHE A 72 -6.22 4.97 20.71
CA PHE A 72 -5.07 5.83 20.99
C PHE A 72 -5.41 7.31 20.82
N LEU A 73 -6.15 7.67 19.76
CA LEU A 73 -6.57 9.04 19.50
C LEU A 73 -7.46 9.57 20.62
N ILE A 74 -8.51 8.83 20.99
CA ILE A 74 -9.44 9.21 22.07
C ILE A 74 -8.69 9.31 23.40
N SER A 75 -7.83 8.32 23.71
CA SER A 75 -7.02 8.35 24.93
C SER A 75 -6.10 9.56 24.98
N SER A 76 -5.50 9.94 23.85
CA SER A 76 -4.67 11.14 23.75
C SER A 76 -5.47 12.42 23.99
N ILE A 77 -6.67 12.54 23.40
CA ILE A 77 -7.56 13.69 23.62
C ILE A 77 -7.96 13.80 25.10
N ILE A 78 -8.37 12.69 25.71
CA ILE A 78 -8.71 12.64 27.14
C ILE A 78 -7.50 13.04 27.99
N GLY A 79 -6.32 12.53 27.66
CA GLY A 79 -5.06 12.86 28.34
C GLY A 79 -4.74 14.36 28.30
N ILE A 80 -4.91 15.00 27.15
CA ILE A 80 -4.74 16.46 27.00
C ILE A 80 -5.71 17.21 27.93
N ILE A 81 -7.00 16.86 27.90
CA ILE A 81 -8.03 17.55 28.71
C ILE A 81 -7.81 17.33 30.20
N ALA A 82 -7.44 16.10 30.61
CA ALA A 82 -7.14 15.77 32.00
C ALA A 82 -5.90 16.50 32.51
N SER A 83 -4.83 16.58 31.71
CA SER A 83 -3.58 17.28 32.07
C SER A 83 -3.77 18.78 32.28
N ALA A 84 -4.75 19.38 31.60
CA ALA A 84 -5.11 20.77 31.78
C ALA A 84 -5.86 21.03 33.10
N GLY A 85 -6.33 19.98 33.80
CA GLY A 85 -7.16 20.10 35.00
C GLY A 85 -8.58 20.60 34.72
N ILE A 86 -9.05 20.51 33.47
CA ILE A 86 -10.30 21.12 33.03
C ILE A 86 -11.28 20.08 32.47
N LEU A 87 -11.63 19.09 33.28
CA LEU A 87 -12.64 18.07 32.90
C LEU A 87 -13.99 18.71 32.52
N ASN A 88 -14.30 19.88 33.07
CA ASN A 88 -15.49 20.66 32.72
C ASN A 88 -15.52 21.10 31.25
N LEU A 89 -14.41 21.06 30.52
CA LEU A 89 -14.36 21.32 29.07
C LEU A 89 -14.76 20.13 28.20
N LEU A 90 -14.92 18.92 28.75
CA LEU A 90 -15.33 17.74 27.97
C LEU A 90 -16.69 17.95 27.28
N LEU A 91 -17.66 18.46 28.03
CA LEU A 91 -19.01 18.67 27.52
C LEU A 91 -19.07 19.73 26.41
N PRO A 92 -18.50 20.95 26.57
CA PRO A 92 -18.48 21.94 25.49
C PRO A 92 -17.58 21.55 24.31
N LEU A 93 -16.53 20.73 24.51
CA LEU A 93 -15.69 20.22 23.41
C LEU A 93 -16.28 18.97 22.73
N SER A 94 -17.31 18.35 23.31
CA SER A 94 -17.88 17.09 22.79
C SER A 94 -18.28 17.15 21.31
N PRO A 95 -18.80 18.25 20.73
CA PRO A 95 -19.08 18.30 19.30
C PRO A 95 -17.81 18.23 18.45
N VAL A 96 -16.74 18.88 18.89
CA VAL A 96 -15.43 18.89 18.20
C VAL A 96 -14.77 17.51 18.30
N ILE A 97 -14.80 16.90 19.48
CA ILE A 97 -14.26 15.56 19.70
C ILE A 97 -15.03 14.54 18.84
N LEU A 98 -16.36 14.62 18.83
CA LEU A 98 -17.19 13.75 18.01
C LEU A 98 -16.89 13.93 16.52
N PHE A 99 -16.77 15.18 16.05
CA PHE A 99 -16.39 15.47 14.67
C PHE A 99 -15.05 14.84 14.30
N VAL A 100 -14.03 15.01 15.14
CA VAL A 100 -12.70 14.41 14.95
C VAL A 100 -12.77 12.88 14.87
N VAL A 101 -13.48 12.25 15.80
CA VAL A 101 -13.63 10.78 15.84
C VAL A 101 -14.35 10.27 14.59
N ILE A 102 -15.41 10.96 14.13
CA ILE A 102 -16.13 10.58 12.91
C ILE A 102 -15.20 10.64 11.68
N ILE A 103 -14.50 11.76 11.49
CA ILE A 103 -13.59 11.94 10.34
C ILE A 103 -12.44 10.93 10.38
N SER A 104 -11.89 10.69 11.57
CA SER A 104 -10.84 9.70 11.80
C SER A 104 -11.32 8.28 11.47
N THR A 105 -12.52 7.93 11.92
CA THR A 105 -13.12 6.61 11.69
C THR A 105 -13.36 6.41 10.19
N LEU A 106 -13.92 7.41 9.50
CA LEU A 106 -14.14 7.34 8.04
C LEU A 106 -12.83 7.13 7.28
N THR A 107 -11.77 7.85 7.65
CA THR A 107 -10.45 7.72 7.01
C THR A 107 -9.86 6.33 7.22
N SER A 108 -9.90 5.82 8.45
CA SER A 108 -9.40 4.49 8.80
C SER A 108 -10.22 3.38 8.12
N LEU A 109 -11.54 3.57 8.04
CA LEU A 109 -12.44 2.66 7.35
C LEU A 109 -12.13 2.62 5.85
N GLN A 110 -11.93 3.77 5.19
CA GLN A 110 -11.50 3.82 3.79
C GLN A 110 -10.22 3.02 3.54
N MET A 111 -9.24 3.10 4.44
CA MET A 111 -8.03 2.27 4.33
C MET A 111 -8.34 0.78 4.47
N SER A 112 -9.23 0.40 5.39
CA SER A 112 -9.67 -0.98 5.56
C SER A 112 -10.40 -1.53 4.33
N TRP A 113 -11.25 -0.72 3.68
CA TRP A 113 -11.90 -1.07 2.42
C TRP A 113 -10.90 -1.31 1.29
N ARG A 114 -9.82 -0.52 1.23
CA ARG A 114 -8.74 -0.77 0.25
C ARG A 114 -8.06 -2.12 0.50
N VAL A 115 -7.82 -2.48 1.77
CA VAL A 115 -7.28 -3.80 2.14
C VAL A 115 -8.27 -4.91 1.78
N LYS A 116 -9.57 -4.73 2.02
CA LYS A 116 -10.61 -5.69 1.61
C LYS A 116 -10.51 -5.99 0.12
N GLY A 117 -10.44 -4.96 -0.72
CA GLY A 117 -10.32 -5.14 -2.17
C GLY A 117 -9.05 -5.88 -2.59
N ILE A 118 -7.93 -5.72 -1.88
CA ILE A 118 -6.70 -6.49 -2.13
C ILE A 118 -6.90 -7.97 -1.78
N VAL A 119 -7.46 -8.24 -0.59
CA VAL A 119 -7.69 -9.61 -0.10
C VAL A 119 -8.68 -10.37 -1.00
N GLU A 120 -9.76 -9.72 -1.44
CA GLU A 120 -10.74 -10.33 -2.35
C GLU A 120 -10.12 -10.68 -3.72
N ARG A 121 -9.25 -9.80 -4.25
CA ARG A 121 -8.54 -10.08 -5.50
C ARG A 121 -7.55 -11.24 -5.35
N GLU A 122 -6.80 -11.28 -4.26
CA GLU A 122 -5.90 -12.39 -3.95
C GLU A 122 -6.66 -13.71 -3.81
N GLU A 123 -7.78 -13.72 -3.08
CA GLU A 123 -8.61 -14.91 -2.89
C GLU A 123 -9.21 -15.41 -4.21
N ASN A 124 -9.64 -14.50 -5.08
CA ASN A 124 -10.13 -14.84 -6.42
C ASN A 124 -9.02 -15.45 -7.30
N ILE A 125 -7.82 -14.86 -7.31
CA ILE A 125 -6.68 -15.43 -8.05
C ILE A 125 -6.34 -16.82 -7.51
N LEU A 126 -6.29 -16.98 -6.19
CA LEU A 126 -6.00 -18.26 -5.54
C LEU A 126 -7.09 -19.31 -5.81
N SER A 127 -8.37 -18.93 -5.85
CA SER A 127 -9.45 -19.86 -6.15
C SER A 127 -9.36 -20.35 -7.59
N ARG A 128 -9.10 -19.45 -8.56
CA ARG A 128 -8.87 -19.81 -9.97
C ARG A 128 -7.64 -20.72 -10.14
N LEU A 129 -6.52 -20.40 -9.47
CA LEU A 129 -5.31 -21.24 -9.52
C LEU A 129 -5.49 -22.62 -8.89
N ARG A 130 -6.41 -22.77 -7.94
CA ARG A 130 -6.74 -24.08 -7.34
C ARG A 130 -7.61 -24.92 -8.26
N SER A 131 -8.51 -24.31 -9.04
CA SER A 131 -9.41 -25.02 -9.95
C SER A 131 -8.76 -25.44 -11.27
N THR A 132 -7.63 -24.83 -11.64
CA THR A 132 -6.96 -25.09 -12.92
C THR A 132 -5.78 -26.04 -12.76
N GLU A 133 -5.70 -27.05 -13.63
CA GLU A 133 -4.54 -27.96 -13.69
C GLU A 133 -3.28 -27.23 -14.21
N ASP A 134 -3.42 -26.45 -15.29
CA ASP A 134 -2.37 -25.58 -15.82
C ASP A 134 -2.30 -24.22 -15.11
N LYS A 135 -1.60 -24.20 -13.97
CA LYS A 135 -1.37 -22.97 -13.20
C LYS A 135 -0.52 -21.96 -13.96
N ILE A 136 0.49 -22.41 -14.70
CA ILE A 136 1.45 -21.53 -15.38
C ILE A 136 0.76 -20.79 -16.53
N GLY A 137 -0.02 -21.50 -17.35
CA GLY A 137 -0.79 -20.91 -18.45
C GLY A 137 -1.75 -19.83 -17.95
N LEU A 138 -2.50 -20.14 -16.89
CA LEU A 138 -3.43 -19.17 -16.28
C LEU A 138 -2.73 -17.93 -15.74
N VAL A 139 -1.60 -18.07 -15.04
CA VAL A 139 -0.84 -16.90 -14.58
C VAL A 139 -0.29 -16.11 -15.75
N ARG A 140 0.21 -16.78 -16.79
CA ARG A 140 0.74 -16.11 -17.99
C ARG A 140 -0.32 -15.26 -18.66
N GLU A 141 -1.53 -15.79 -18.82
CA GLU A 141 -2.70 -15.05 -19.31
C GLU A 141 -2.99 -13.82 -18.45
N MET A 142 -3.12 -14.00 -17.12
CA MET A 142 -3.36 -12.88 -16.19
C MET A 142 -2.29 -11.79 -16.27
N VAL A 143 -1.01 -12.18 -16.35
CA VAL A 143 0.11 -11.23 -16.45
C VAL A 143 0.08 -10.51 -17.80
N ASP A 144 -0.24 -11.22 -18.89
CA ASP A 144 -0.35 -10.63 -20.22
C ASP A 144 -1.51 -9.64 -20.33
N GLU A 145 -2.68 -9.96 -19.75
CA GLU A 145 -3.80 -9.02 -19.62
C GLU A 145 -3.39 -7.74 -18.89
N LEU A 146 -2.64 -7.87 -17.78
CA LEU A 146 -2.16 -6.72 -17.01
C LEU A 146 -1.16 -5.86 -17.79
N TYR A 147 -0.27 -6.48 -18.57
CA TYR A 147 0.65 -5.73 -19.43
C TYR A 147 -0.09 -5.01 -20.57
N GLN A 148 -1.08 -5.67 -21.19
CA GLN A 148 -1.90 -5.08 -22.24
C GLN A 148 -2.74 -3.90 -21.72
N ALA A 149 -3.24 -3.97 -20.48
CA ALA A 149 -3.95 -2.89 -19.84
C ALA A 149 -3.07 -1.65 -19.56
N GLY A 150 -1.74 -1.81 -19.47
CA GLY A 150 -0.78 -0.73 -19.29
C GLY A 150 -1.11 0.15 -18.09
N ALA A 151 -1.29 1.46 -18.31
CA ALA A 151 -1.62 2.42 -17.26
C ALA A 151 -3.01 2.21 -16.62
N TYR A 152 -3.91 1.48 -17.27
CA TYR A 152 -5.24 1.16 -16.77
C TYR A 152 -5.28 -0.15 -15.96
N ALA A 153 -4.15 -0.84 -15.81
CA ALA A 153 -4.07 -2.08 -15.06
C ALA A 153 -4.41 -1.85 -13.56
N ASP A 154 -5.23 -2.73 -12.99
CA ASP A 154 -5.54 -2.70 -11.55
C ASP A 154 -4.29 -3.12 -10.76
N GLY A 155 -3.59 -2.14 -10.18
CA GLY A 155 -2.39 -2.37 -9.37
C GLY A 155 -2.60 -3.31 -8.16
N ARG A 156 -3.85 -3.57 -7.76
CA ARG A 156 -4.17 -4.57 -6.72
C ARG A 156 -3.94 -5.99 -7.20
N ILE A 157 -4.16 -6.26 -8.49
CA ILE A 157 -3.92 -7.59 -9.08
C ILE A 157 -2.41 -7.84 -9.14
N TRP A 158 -1.62 -6.84 -9.57
CA TRP A 158 -0.16 -6.88 -9.48
C TRP A 158 0.31 -7.18 -8.05
N PHE A 159 -0.21 -6.42 -7.08
CA PHE A 159 0.11 -6.62 -5.67
C PHE A 159 -0.22 -8.04 -5.19
N ALA A 160 -1.39 -8.55 -5.55
CA ALA A 160 -1.82 -9.90 -5.18
C ALA A 160 -0.93 -10.98 -5.80
N LEU A 161 -0.57 -10.86 -7.08
CA LEU A 161 0.35 -11.80 -7.75
C LEU A 161 1.71 -11.83 -7.06
N PHE A 162 2.32 -10.67 -6.80
CA PHE A 162 3.58 -10.59 -6.05
C PHE A 162 3.47 -11.19 -4.65
N LYS A 163 2.37 -10.95 -3.94
CA LYS A 163 2.15 -11.55 -2.62
C LYS A 163 2.03 -13.07 -2.70
N ILE A 164 1.38 -13.62 -3.72
CA ILE A 164 1.24 -15.07 -3.93
C ILE A 164 2.61 -15.73 -4.15
N THR A 165 3.57 -15.05 -4.79
CA THR A 165 4.94 -15.60 -4.96
C THR A 165 5.68 -15.89 -3.66
N LEU A 166 5.26 -15.29 -2.55
CA LEU A 166 5.87 -15.55 -1.24
C LEU A 166 5.45 -16.88 -0.63
N ARG A 167 4.46 -17.56 -1.22
CA ARG A 167 4.01 -18.88 -0.79
C ARG A 167 5.02 -19.94 -1.25
N GLU A 168 5.25 -20.93 -0.41
CA GLU A 168 6.16 -22.06 -0.70
C GLU A 168 5.46 -23.22 -1.43
N ASP A 169 4.21 -23.03 -1.86
CA ASP A 169 3.43 -24.05 -2.57
C ASP A 169 3.59 -23.95 -4.10
N SER A 170 3.10 -24.97 -4.82
CA SER A 170 3.16 -25.02 -6.29
C SER A 170 2.57 -23.77 -6.98
N MET A 171 1.57 -23.12 -6.36
CA MET A 171 0.99 -21.89 -6.89
C MET A 171 1.97 -20.72 -6.76
N GLY A 172 2.60 -20.54 -5.59
CA GLY A 172 3.62 -19.51 -5.39
C GLY A 172 4.78 -19.63 -6.36
N TRP A 173 5.30 -20.85 -6.56
CA TRP A 173 6.35 -21.11 -7.56
C TRP A 173 5.89 -20.83 -8.99
N SER A 174 4.70 -21.30 -9.39
CA SER A 174 4.16 -21.04 -10.74
C SER A 174 4.04 -19.54 -11.03
N VAL A 175 3.58 -18.75 -10.05
CA VAL A 175 3.47 -17.30 -10.23
C VAL A 175 4.84 -16.64 -10.32
N ARG A 176 5.78 -17.07 -9.47
CA ARG A 176 7.14 -16.56 -9.45
C ARG A 176 7.86 -16.78 -10.78
N ASP A 177 7.76 -17.99 -11.33
CA ASP A 177 8.42 -18.35 -12.58
C ASP A 177 7.91 -17.52 -13.76
N VAL A 178 6.59 -17.33 -13.86
CA VAL A 178 6.00 -16.48 -14.91
C VAL A 178 6.42 -15.02 -14.77
N LEU A 179 6.44 -14.49 -13.56
CA LEU A 179 6.88 -13.10 -13.32
C LEU A 179 8.36 -12.92 -13.65
N MET A 180 9.23 -13.87 -13.29
CA MET A 180 10.64 -13.85 -13.67
C MET A 180 10.82 -13.96 -15.19
N GLU A 181 10.11 -14.86 -15.86
CA GLU A 181 10.12 -15.01 -17.32
C GLU A 181 9.77 -13.69 -18.02
N LYS A 182 8.69 -13.03 -17.57
CA LYS A 182 8.23 -11.76 -18.15
C LYS A 182 9.20 -10.61 -17.83
N SER A 183 9.76 -10.57 -16.62
CA SER A 183 10.78 -9.56 -16.27
C SER A 183 12.00 -9.65 -17.19
N LYS A 184 12.48 -10.86 -17.47
CA LYS A 184 13.61 -11.09 -18.37
C LYS A 184 13.30 -10.64 -19.80
N LYS A 185 12.12 -11.00 -20.32
CA LYS A 185 11.66 -10.56 -21.66
C LYS A 185 11.62 -9.03 -21.82
N ILE A 186 11.31 -8.31 -20.75
CA ILE A 186 11.30 -6.84 -20.76
C ILE A 186 12.72 -6.28 -20.77
N VAL A 187 13.62 -6.82 -19.93
CA VAL A 187 15.03 -6.44 -19.92
C VAL A 187 15.67 -6.70 -21.29
N ASP A 188 15.48 -7.90 -21.84
CA ASP A 188 16.01 -8.28 -23.16
C ASP A 188 15.49 -7.33 -24.27
N ARG A 189 14.21 -6.94 -24.21
CA ARG A 189 13.63 -5.97 -25.18
C ARG A 189 14.23 -4.57 -25.01
N ILE A 190 14.46 -4.11 -23.79
CA ILE A 190 15.06 -2.80 -23.55
C ILE A 190 16.51 -2.79 -24.04
N GLU A 191 17.28 -3.84 -23.72
CA GLU A 191 18.66 -4.00 -24.18
C GLU A 191 18.73 -4.05 -25.72
N SER A 192 17.81 -4.75 -26.39
CA SER A 192 17.76 -4.78 -27.85
C SER A 192 17.46 -3.41 -28.46
N HIS A 193 16.56 -2.62 -27.86
CA HIS A 193 16.26 -1.26 -28.34
C HIS A 193 17.43 -0.29 -28.10
N ILE A 194 18.16 -0.45 -27.00
CA ILE A 194 19.37 0.35 -26.71
C ILE A 194 20.49 -0.02 -27.68
N ALA A 195 20.68 -1.31 -27.99
CA ALA A 195 21.67 -1.76 -28.98
C ALA A 195 21.37 -1.20 -30.37
N GLU A 196 20.11 -1.25 -30.84
CA GLU A 196 19.69 -0.67 -32.13
C GLU A 196 19.86 0.86 -32.19
N THR A 197 19.65 1.57 -31.08
CA THR A 197 19.87 3.02 -31.03
C THR A 197 21.35 3.41 -30.89
N THR A 198 22.22 2.49 -30.47
CA THR A 198 23.67 2.74 -30.36
C THR A 198 24.41 2.44 -31.68
N ASP A 199 23.90 1.52 -32.51
CA ASP A 199 24.47 1.18 -33.83
C ASP A 199 24.11 2.17 -34.95
N THR A 200 23.33 3.22 -34.66
CA THR A 200 22.95 4.28 -35.62
C THR A 200 23.73 5.59 -35.43
N ALA A 201 24.99 5.54 -34.99
CA ALA A 201 25.91 6.66 -35.13
C ALA A 201 26.34 6.84 -36.60
N PRO A 202 26.02 7.95 -37.29
CA PRO A 202 26.46 8.19 -38.67
C PRO A 202 27.94 8.64 -38.72
N PRO A 203 28.56 8.66 -39.91
CA PRO A 203 29.97 8.34 -40.12
C PRO A 203 30.93 9.49 -39.80
N LYS A 204 32.20 9.14 -39.56
CA LYS A 204 33.35 10.05 -39.68
C LYS A 204 33.30 10.76 -41.04
N GLY A 205 32.92 12.02 -41.03
CA GLY A 205 32.89 12.89 -42.22
C GLY A 205 32.79 14.33 -41.77
N GLY A 206 33.91 14.89 -41.31
CA GLY A 206 34.02 16.34 -41.14
C GLY A 206 34.00 17.02 -42.52
N PRO A 207 33.46 18.23 -42.64
CA PRO A 207 33.62 19.01 -43.87
C PRO A 207 35.10 19.38 -44.05
N GLU A 208 35.70 18.99 -45.17
CA GLU A 208 36.96 19.56 -45.65
C GLU A 208 36.71 21.04 -46.00
N ILE A 209 37.53 21.91 -45.43
CA ILE A 209 37.57 23.33 -45.72
C ILE A 209 38.71 23.53 -46.73
N GLU A 210 38.38 23.79 -47.99
CA GLU A 210 39.24 24.55 -48.92
C GLU A 210 38.83 26.03 -48.88
#